data_AF-A0A3B8QBM8-F1
#
_entry.id   AF-A0A3B8QBM8-F1
#
_cell.length_a   1.000
_cell.length_b   1.000
_cell.length_c   1.000
_cell.angle_alpha   90.00
_cell.angle_beta   90.00
_cell.angle_gamma   90.00
#
_symmetry.space_group_name_H-M   'P 1'
#
loop_
_entity.id
_entity.type
_entity.pdbx_description
1 polymer ?
#
loop_
_entity_poly.entity_id
_entity_poly.type
_entity_poly.pdbx_seq_one_letter_code
_entity_poly.pdbx_strand_id
1 'polypeptide(L)'
;MVHSLRRLTLGIFLIVAAAAVLLWSDRGSRMSQEGQSNASTEGRTKRVALLQHASQPILDQGRAGMIAGLKERAWIQGQNLDLKLFNPEGDNAVSQTIAKEMSG
;
A
#
# COMPACT_ATOMS: atom_id res chain seq x y z
N MET A 1 26.90 -40.99 -16.93
CA MET A 1 27.29 -39.60 -16.52
C MET A 1 26.45 -38.51 -17.18
N VAL A 2 26.20 -38.53 -18.50
CA VAL A 2 25.47 -37.47 -19.23
C VAL A 2 24.02 -37.25 -18.73
N HIS A 3 23.34 -38.30 -18.27
CA HIS A 3 21.97 -38.19 -17.75
C HIS A 3 21.87 -37.44 -16.42
N SER A 4 22.84 -37.60 -15.51
CA SER A 4 22.85 -36.88 -14.23
C SER A 4 23.17 -35.41 -14.43
N LEU A 5 24.06 -35.09 -15.38
CA LEU A 5 24.39 -33.72 -15.74
C LEU A 5 23.19 -32.99 -16.35
N ARG A 6 22.40 -33.68 -17.19
CA ARG A 6 21.19 -33.13 -17.82
C ARG A 6 20.03 -32.87 -16.84
N ARG A 7 19.99 -33.62 -15.73
CA ARG A 7 19.01 -33.43 -14.64
C ARG A 7 19.41 -32.26 -13.76
N LEU A 8 20.71 -32.08 -13.52
CA LEU A 8 21.25 -30.95 -12.76
C LEU A 8 21.00 -29.62 -13.46
N THR A 9 21.18 -29.57 -14.78
CA THR A 9 20.91 -28.36 -15.58
C THR A 9 19.45 -27.95 -15.55
N LEU A 10 18.52 -28.91 -15.49
CA LEU A 10 17.09 -28.62 -15.39
C LEU A 10 16.74 -27.94 -14.06
N GLY A 11 17.32 -28.42 -12.95
CA GLY A 11 17.12 -27.81 -11.62
C GLY A 11 17.68 -26.40 -11.53
N ILE A 12 18.91 -26.18 -12.03
CA ILE A 12 19.52 -24.84 -12.07
C ILE A 12 18.69 -23.88 -12.92
N PHE A 13 18.22 -24.33 -14.08
CA PHE A 13 17.36 -23.53 -14.95
C PHE A 13 16.07 -23.09 -14.25
N LEU A 14 15.41 -24.00 -13.52
CA LEU A 14 14.19 -23.67 -12.79
C LEU A 14 14.43 -22.65 -11.67
N ILE A 15 15.54 -22.74 -10.95
CA ILE A 15 15.90 -21.76 -9.90
C ILE A 15 16.14 -20.38 -10.52
N VAL A 16 16.90 -20.31 -11.61
CA VAL A 16 17.18 -19.04 -12.31
C VAL A 16 15.89 -18.43 -12.86
N ALA A 17 15.01 -19.24 -13.44
CA ALA A 17 13.71 -18.78 -13.94
C ALA A 17 12.82 -18.22 -12.81
N ALA A 18 12.73 -18.94 -11.68
CA ALA A 18 11.97 -18.46 -10.52
C ALA A 18 12.55 -17.13 -9.96
N ALA A 19 13.87 -17.03 -9.84
CA ALA A 19 14.53 -15.81 -9.42
C ALA A 19 14.28 -14.64 -10.39
N ALA A 20 14.29 -14.89 -11.70
CA ALA A 20 13.99 -13.87 -12.71
C ALA A 20 12.54 -13.37 -12.64
N VAL A 21 11.57 -14.27 -12.41
CA VAL A 21 10.15 -13.90 -12.22
C VAL A 21 9.99 -13.03 -10.97
N LEU A 22 10.63 -13.40 -9.86
CA LEU A 22 10.62 -12.60 -8.63
C LEU A 22 11.27 -11.23 -8.86
N LEU A 23 12.41 -11.17 -9.55
CA LEU A 23 13.11 -9.92 -9.86
C LEU A 23 12.29 -8.99 -10.78
N TRP A 24 11.55 -9.57 -11.74
CA TRP A 24 10.67 -8.82 -12.63
C TRP A 24 9.45 -8.26 -11.90
N SER A 25 8.84 -9.08 -11.03
CA SER A 25 7.72 -8.66 -10.18
C SER A 25 8.14 -7.54 -9.23
N ASP A 26 9.33 -7.65 -8.66
CA ASP A 26 9.89 -6.67 -7.73
C ASP A 26 10.42 -5.38 -8.42
N ARG A 27 10.65 -5.37 -9.74
CA ARG A 27 10.89 -4.13 -10.49
C ARG A 27 9.60 -3.34 -10.72
N GLY A 28 8.48 -4.01 -10.93
CA GLY A 28 7.17 -3.35 -11.12
C GLY A 28 6.69 -2.58 -9.88
N SER A 29 6.99 -3.08 -8.68
CA SER A 29 6.70 -2.41 -7.39
C SER A 29 7.56 -1.16 -7.17
N ARG A 30 8.80 -1.15 -7.68
CA ARG A 30 9.71 0.02 -7.60
C ARG A 30 9.34 1.11 -8.61
N MET A 31 8.94 0.74 -9.82
CA MET A 31 8.56 1.71 -10.86
C MET A 31 7.22 2.41 -10.57
N SER A 32 6.32 1.75 -9.84
CA SER A 32 5.13 2.40 -9.26
C SER A 32 5.46 3.33 -8.09
N GLN A 33 6.68 3.24 -7.53
CA GLN A 33 7.21 4.10 -6.47
C GLN A 33 8.04 5.28 -7.03
N GLU A 34 8.80 5.08 -8.11
CA GLU A 34 9.57 6.13 -8.82
C GLU A 34 8.70 7.00 -9.74
N GLY A 35 7.56 6.50 -10.23
CA GLY A 35 6.59 7.32 -11.00
C GLY A 35 5.85 8.37 -10.17
N GLN A 36 6.02 8.39 -8.84
CA GLN A 36 5.38 9.33 -7.92
C GLN A 36 6.37 10.25 -7.20
N SER A 37 7.68 10.04 -7.36
CA SER A 37 8.74 10.89 -6.76
C SER A 37 9.05 12.16 -7.57
N ASN A 38 8.42 12.34 -8.75
CA ASN A 38 8.51 13.56 -9.57
C ASN A 38 7.21 14.39 -9.59
N ALA A 39 6.36 14.28 -8.57
CA ALA A 39 5.23 15.20 -8.38
C ALA A 39 5.62 16.43 -7.52
N SER A 40 6.82 16.97 -7.74
CA SER A 40 7.17 18.34 -7.40
C SER A 40 6.88 19.24 -8.61
N THR A 41 5.61 19.36 -8.96
CA THR A 41 5.12 20.48 -9.78
C THR A 41 3.70 20.79 -9.33
N GLU A 42 3.61 21.77 -8.41
CA GLU A 42 2.40 22.52 -8.06
C GLU A 42 1.26 21.79 -7.30
N GLY A 43 1.27 21.94 -5.96
CA GLY A 43 0.08 22.37 -5.21
C GLY A 43 -1.07 21.40 -4.94
N ARG A 44 -0.98 20.10 -5.25
CA ARG A 44 -2.10 19.17 -5.00
C ARG A 44 -1.92 18.37 -3.71
N THR A 45 -2.47 18.88 -2.61
CA THR A 45 -2.68 18.13 -1.37
C THR A 45 -3.48 16.86 -1.66
N LYS A 46 -2.95 15.70 -1.27
CA LYS A 46 -3.68 14.42 -1.39
C LYS A 46 -4.74 14.36 -0.30
N ARG A 47 -5.99 14.08 -0.69
CA ARG A 47 -7.10 13.90 0.24
C ARG A 47 -7.31 12.40 0.49
N VAL A 48 -7.31 12.00 1.75
CA VAL A 48 -7.54 10.63 2.20
C VAL A 48 -8.63 10.67 3.26
N ALA A 49 -9.67 9.87 3.08
CA ALA A 49 -10.70 9.66 4.08
C ALA A 49 -10.57 8.23 4.63
N LEU A 50 -10.49 8.10 5.95
CA LEU A 50 -10.40 6.82 6.65
C LEU A 50 -11.63 6.63 7.53
N LEU A 51 -12.40 5.59 7.26
CA LEU A 51 -13.48 5.12 8.13
C LEU A 51 -12.94 3.99 9.03
N GLN A 52 -12.96 4.22 10.33
CA GLN A 52 -12.69 3.22 11.34
C GLN A 52 -14.02 2.83 11.98
N HIS A 53 -14.50 1.60 11.78
CA HIS A 53 -15.87 1.22 12.14
C HIS A 53 -16.18 1.36 13.64
N ALA A 54 -15.20 1.16 14.53
CA ALA A 54 -15.40 1.30 15.97
C ALA A 54 -14.11 1.75 16.68
N SER A 55 -14.27 2.33 17.87
CA SER A 55 -13.16 2.69 18.76
C SER A 55 -12.65 1.46 19.52
N GLN A 56 -11.75 0.68 18.89
CA GLN A 56 -11.10 -0.49 19.50
C GLN A 56 -9.58 -0.33 19.49
N PRO A 57 -8.86 -0.76 20.56
CA PRO A 57 -7.41 -0.60 20.64
C PRO A 57 -6.64 -1.16 19.44
N ILE A 58 -7.07 -2.30 18.91
CA ILE A 58 -6.43 -2.92 17.74
C ILE A 58 -6.61 -2.09 16.46
N LEU A 59 -7.76 -1.44 16.30
CA LEU A 59 -8.05 -0.58 15.15
C LEU A 59 -7.29 0.74 15.27
N ASP A 60 -7.17 1.29 16.47
CA ASP A 60 -6.37 2.48 16.73
C ASP A 60 -4.88 2.26 16.44
N GLN A 61 -4.34 1.09 16.80
CA GLN A 61 -2.97 0.69 16.44
C GLN A 61 -2.81 0.57 14.93
N GLY A 62 -3.76 -0.05 14.24
CA GLY A 62 -3.77 -0.14 12.78
C GLY A 62 -3.78 1.24 12.10
N ARG A 63 -4.62 2.16 12.59
CA ARG A 63 -4.65 3.56 12.15
C ARG A 63 -3.31 4.26 12.38
N ALA A 64 -2.72 4.12 13.57
CA ALA A 64 -1.43 4.73 13.89
C ALA A 64 -0.32 4.21 12.96
N GLY A 65 -0.28 2.90 12.71
CA GLY A 65 0.66 2.29 11.76
C GLY A 65 0.48 2.78 10.33
N MET A 66 -0.77 2.93 9.88
CA MET A 66 -1.08 3.52 8.57
C MET A 66 -0.56 4.95 8.44
N ILE A 67 -0.81 5.80 9.43
CA ILE A 67 -0.35 7.19 9.45
C ILE A 67 1.19 7.24 9.46
N ALA A 68 1.85 6.38 10.24
CA ALA A 68 3.30 6.26 10.25
C ALA A 68 3.85 5.87 8.86
N GLY A 69 3.27 4.87 8.21
CA GLY A 69 3.69 4.43 6.87
C GLY A 69 3.41 5.46 5.76
N LEU A 70 2.43 6.34 5.93
CA LEU A 70 2.22 7.51 5.05
C LEU A 70 3.32 8.54 5.26
N LYS A 71 3.65 8.85 6.52
CA LYS A 71 4.73 9.78 6.87
C LYS A 71 6.09 9.32 6.37
N GLU A 72 6.40 8.02 6.48
CA GLU A 72 7.63 7.43 5.93
C GLU A 72 7.78 7.62 4.42
N ARG A 73 6.65 7.74 3.70
CA ARG A 73 6.60 8.05 2.27
C ARG A 73 6.50 9.54 1.98
N ALA A 74 6.82 10.40 2.95
CA ALA A 74 6.74 11.85 2.87
C ALA A 74 5.33 12.42 2.65
N TRP A 75 4.27 11.67 2.99
CA TRP A 75 2.90 12.20 3.06
C TRP A 75 2.61 12.67 4.49
N ILE A 76 2.67 13.99 4.70
CA ILE A 76 2.58 14.62 6.01
C ILE A 76 1.24 15.36 6.12
N GLN A 77 0.45 15.00 7.14
CA GLN A 77 -0.83 15.64 7.42
C GLN A 77 -0.65 17.16 7.61
N GLY A 78 -1.48 17.96 6.96
CA GLY A 78 -1.45 19.42 7.02
C GLY A 78 -0.41 20.09 6.11
N GLN A 79 0.44 19.32 5.40
CA GLN A 79 1.37 19.86 4.40
C GLN A 79 0.95 19.45 2.98
N ASN A 80 1.04 18.15 2.70
CA ASN A 80 0.72 17.58 1.38
C ASN A 80 -0.30 16.43 1.47
N LEU A 81 -0.86 16.20 2.66
CA LEU A 81 -1.91 15.24 2.95
C LEU A 81 -3.01 15.90 3.80
N ASP A 82 -4.25 15.78 3.34
CA ASP A 82 -5.47 16.07 4.11
C ASP A 82 -6.10 14.72 4.48
N LEU A 83 -6.04 14.37 5.76
CA LEU A 83 -6.53 13.11 6.28
C LEU A 83 -7.77 13.36 7.15
N LYS A 84 -8.93 12.89 6.69
CA LYS A 84 -10.19 12.95 7.42
C LYS A 84 -10.50 11.59 8.04
N LEU A 85 -10.70 11.58 9.35
CA LEU A 85 -11.03 10.36 10.11
C LEU A 85 -12.53 10.35 10.42
N PHE A 86 -13.15 9.20 10.21
CA PHE A 86 -14.54 8.96 10.54
C PHE A 86 -14.67 7.73 11.43
N ASN A 87 -15.63 7.78 12.35
CA ASN A 87 -15.97 6.64 13.20
C ASN A 87 -17.50 6.60 13.43
N PRO A 88 -18.18 5.53 13.01
CA PRO A 88 -19.60 5.32 13.26
C PRO A 88 -19.90 4.68 14.63
N GLU A 89 -18.89 4.38 15.45
CA GLU A 89 -19.02 3.75 16.77
C GLU A 89 -19.79 2.42 16.75
N GLY A 90 -19.53 1.60 15.72
CA GLY A 90 -20.17 0.31 15.50
C GLY A 90 -21.53 0.38 14.82
N ASP A 91 -22.05 1.58 14.52
CA ASP A 91 -23.34 1.73 13.85
C ASP A 91 -23.23 1.54 12.33
N ASN A 92 -23.90 0.52 11.81
CA ASN A 92 -23.88 0.21 10.39
C ASN A 92 -24.63 1.24 9.52
N ALA A 93 -25.71 1.84 10.02
CA ALA A 93 -26.45 2.87 9.28
C ALA A 93 -25.62 4.15 9.15
N VAL A 94 -24.94 4.56 10.23
CA VAL A 94 -24.00 5.69 10.23
C VAL A 94 -22.82 5.38 9.31
N SER A 95 -22.30 4.14 9.31
CA SER A 95 -21.24 3.71 8.39
C SER A 95 -21.62 3.92 6.92
N GLN A 96 -22.85 3.59 6.54
CA GLN A 96 -23.36 3.80 5.18
C GLN A 96 -23.50 5.28 4.81
N THR A 97 -23.94 6.11 5.76
CA THR A 97 -24.01 7.57 5.57
C THR A 97 -22.63 8.16 5.36
N ILE A 98 -21.65 7.78 6.19
CA ILE A 98 -20.26 8.22 6.03
C ILE A 98 -19.68 7.74 4.70
N ALA A 99 -19.93 6.50 4.29
CA ALA A 99 -19.43 5.98 3.01
C ALA A 99 -19.94 6.82 1.82
N LYS A 100 -21.19 7.28 1.87
CA LYS A 100 -21.74 8.22 0.87
C LYS A 100 -21.02 9.56 0.90
N GLU A 101 -20.77 10.13 2.09
CA GLU A 101 -20.00 11.37 2.27
C GLU A 101 -18.56 11.24 1.72
N MET A 102 -17.93 10.07 1.86
CA MET A 102 -16.60 9.81 1.35
C MET A 102 -16.54 9.68 -0.19
N SER A 103 -17.64 9.24 -0.82
CA SER A 103 -17.72 9.02 -2.27
C SER A 103 -18.16 10.24 -3.08
N GLY A 104 -18.72 11.26 -2.41
CA GLY A 104 -19.18 12.51 -3.02
C GLY A 104 -18.06 13.53 -3.18
#